data_AF-A0A821Y4I8-F1
#
_entry.id   AF-A0A821Y4I8-F1
#
_cell.length_a   1.000
_cell.length_b   1.000
_cell.length_c   1.000
_cell.angle_alpha   90.00
_cell.angle_beta   90.00
_cell.angle_gamma   90.00
#
_symmetry.space_group_name_H-M   'P 1'
#
loop_
_entity.id
_entity.type
_entity.pdbx_description
1 polymer ?
#
loop_
_entity_poly.entity_id
_entity_poly.type
_entity_poly.pdbx_seq_one_letter_code
_entity_poly.pdbx_strand_id
1 'polypeptide(L)'
;MLLLYILVHLAGSLVAFDTTTEYYTVPVSGKCVLTCYVAEVRSFKVLWQKIDRPIVGGNQTNVQQQQQEQLTLIAFDGIVYSNKDHYRLESDYVGSYNLIIDRVNEDDQGEYQCQINTEPRKTKRIFLTVQVPPRIVDFRPNPPLHSIRAGSSLTLSCRAEGTPTPEIRWRIRDVDIHQGDLLPPDNSNIWFIPSISNTFPRTVECIADNGVLPASNRIFTINVEYPPVIILNNDLIQTEQYQNVTIECHALSRPFARIIWEKNGKIIEKNKISNTRVNQTMTTSRLTIQMNNNDDLGQYHCIAENIHGRMESIVHVLQESMQGIKNEKNYRHSKHNLSRISTNRLFT
;
A
#
# COMPACT_ATOMS: atom_id res chain seq x y z
N MET A 1 -40.61 53.80 49.66
CA MET A 1 -39.27 53.19 49.72
C MET A 1 -39.26 51.66 49.86
N LEU A 2 -40.32 51.00 50.35
CA LEU A 2 -40.36 49.52 50.38
C LEU A 2 -40.64 48.85 49.02
N LEU A 3 -41.38 49.50 48.12
CA LEU A 3 -41.72 48.94 46.79
C LEU A 3 -40.54 48.87 45.81
N LEU A 4 -39.52 49.74 45.95
CA LEU A 4 -38.29 49.65 45.15
C LEU A 4 -37.33 48.57 45.66
N TYR A 5 -37.39 48.21 46.96
CA TYR A 5 -36.55 47.14 47.52
C TYR A 5 -37.04 45.75 47.08
N ILE A 6 -38.34 45.59 46.86
CA ILE A 6 -38.94 44.32 46.39
C ILE A 6 -38.70 44.12 44.88
N LEU A 7 -38.63 45.19 44.09
CA LEU A 7 -38.33 45.10 42.64
C LEU A 7 -36.87 44.74 42.34
N VAL A 8 -35.91 45.11 43.21
CA VAL A 8 -34.51 44.66 43.09
C VAL A 8 -34.35 43.17 43.48
N HIS A 9 -35.29 42.61 44.26
CA HIS A 9 -35.31 41.17 44.55
C HIS A 9 -36.12 40.30 43.57
N LEU A 10 -36.89 40.91 42.66
CA LEU A 10 -37.65 40.19 41.63
C LEU A 10 -36.97 40.15 40.25
N ALA A 11 -35.94 40.97 40.03
CA ALA A 11 -34.99 40.76 38.94
C ALA A 11 -33.89 39.83 39.44
N GLY A 12 -34.24 38.55 39.68
CA GLY A 12 -33.24 37.52 39.93
C GLY A 12 -32.20 37.56 38.83
N SER A 13 -30.94 37.82 39.17
CA SER A 13 -29.81 37.77 38.25
C SER A 13 -29.88 36.45 37.49
N LEU A 14 -30.28 36.50 36.22
CA LEU A 14 -30.34 35.34 35.36
C LEU A 14 -28.91 34.86 35.18
N VAL A 15 -28.50 33.87 35.98
CA VAL A 15 -27.21 33.19 35.83
C VAL A 15 -27.13 32.70 34.39
N ALA A 16 -26.31 33.35 33.57
CA ALA A 16 -26.10 32.93 32.19
C ALA A 16 -25.15 31.73 32.22
N PHE A 17 -25.75 30.55 32.11
CA PHE A 17 -25.09 29.26 32.09
C PHE A 17 -25.54 28.54 30.84
N ASP A 18 -24.58 28.23 29.97
CA ASP A 18 -24.85 27.53 28.73
C ASP A 18 -24.99 26.02 28.99
N THR A 19 -26.19 25.49 28.79
CA THR A 19 -26.50 24.06 28.93
C THR A 19 -26.35 23.30 27.60
N THR A 20 -25.91 23.97 26.53
CA THR A 20 -25.76 23.35 25.21
C THR A 20 -24.76 22.20 25.29
N THR A 21 -25.15 21.06 24.75
CA THR A 21 -24.30 19.87 24.70
C THR A 21 -23.18 20.08 23.70
N GLU A 22 -21.95 19.76 24.10
CA GLU A 22 -20.77 19.89 23.24
C GLU A 22 -20.15 18.53 22.92
N TYR A 23 -19.43 18.47 21.80
CA TYR A 23 -18.74 17.28 21.32
C TYR A 23 -17.29 17.63 21.02
N TYR A 24 -16.38 16.90 21.64
CA TYR A 24 -14.94 17.02 21.46
C TYR A 24 -14.41 15.74 20.84
N THR A 25 -13.47 15.89 19.92
CA THR A 25 -12.74 14.77 19.33
C THR A 25 -11.25 15.06 19.44
N VAL A 26 -10.51 14.17 20.11
CA VAL A 26 -9.09 14.38 20.40
C VAL A 26 -8.31 13.08 20.15
N PRO A 27 -7.16 13.11 19.46
CA PRO A 27 -6.33 11.93 19.31
C PRO A 27 -5.69 11.51 20.64
N VAL A 28 -5.40 10.21 20.79
CA VAL A 28 -4.63 9.68 21.92
C VAL A 28 -3.31 10.42 22.09
N SER A 29 -2.85 10.53 23.34
CA SER A 29 -1.72 11.35 23.78
C SER A 29 -1.88 12.87 23.56
N GLY A 30 -2.99 13.32 22.97
CA GLY A 30 -3.33 14.73 22.83
C GLY A 30 -3.70 15.40 24.16
N LYS A 31 -4.02 16.69 24.07
CA LYS A 31 -4.55 17.49 25.19
C LYS A 31 -5.99 17.89 24.88
N CYS A 32 -6.90 17.61 25.80
CA CYS A 32 -8.30 18.04 25.72
C CYS A 32 -8.58 19.10 26.79
N VAL A 33 -9.38 20.11 26.45
CA VAL A 33 -9.83 21.15 27.37
C VAL A 33 -11.35 21.20 27.29
N LEU A 34 -12.03 20.65 28.30
CA LEU A 34 -13.47 20.68 28.42
C LEU A 34 -13.86 21.94 29.17
N THR A 35 -14.63 22.82 28.53
CA THR A 35 -14.92 24.16 29.07
C THR A 35 -16.34 24.29 29.59
N CYS A 36 -16.45 24.80 30.81
CA CYS A 36 -17.71 25.18 31.41
C CYS A 36 -17.71 26.68 31.72
N TYR A 37 -18.68 27.42 31.15
CA TYR A 37 -18.77 28.86 31.31
C TYR A 37 -19.93 29.24 32.25
N VAL A 38 -19.63 30.10 33.23
CA VAL A 38 -20.60 30.63 34.20
C VAL A 38 -20.47 32.15 34.27
N ALA A 39 -21.45 32.88 33.73
CA ALA A 39 -21.49 34.33 33.90
C ALA A 39 -21.81 34.68 35.38
N GLU A 40 -21.13 35.68 35.93
CA GLU A 40 -21.20 36.09 37.35
C GLU A 40 -20.55 35.10 38.34
N VAL A 41 -19.24 34.94 38.17
CA VAL A 41 -18.28 34.04 38.86
C VAL A 41 -18.36 34.03 40.41
N ARG A 42 -18.90 35.06 41.05
CA ARG A 42 -18.60 35.33 42.48
C ARG A 42 -19.33 34.46 43.51
N SER A 43 -20.22 33.54 43.12
CA SER A 43 -20.97 32.73 44.10
C SER A 43 -21.23 31.26 43.74
N PHE A 44 -20.98 30.82 42.50
CA PHE A 44 -21.31 29.46 42.07
C PHE A 44 -20.11 28.53 42.10
N LYS A 45 -20.34 27.32 42.60
CA LYS A 45 -19.35 26.24 42.63
C LYS A 45 -19.59 25.32 41.44
N VAL A 46 -18.52 24.98 40.75
CA VAL A 46 -18.54 24.06 39.60
C VAL A 46 -18.16 22.65 40.06
N LEU A 47 -18.98 21.69 39.64
CA LEU A 47 -18.79 20.26 39.83
C LEU A 47 -18.55 19.60 38.47
N TRP A 48 -17.42 18.91 38.33
CA TRP A 48 -17.11 18.06 37.19
C TRP A 48 -17.31 16.59 37.55
N GLN A 49 -18.04 15.87 36.70
CA GLN A 49 -18.30 14.43 36.85
C GLN A 49 -18.19 13.72 35.50
N LYS A 50 -17.78 12.45 35.53
CA LYS A 50 -17.91 11.53 34.38
C LYS A 50 -19.19 10.73 34.54
N ILE A 51 -19.94 10.58 33.46
CA ILE A 51 -21.12 9.72 33.41
C ILE A 51 -20.64 8.33 32.97
N ASP A 52 -20.66 7.38 33.88
CA ASP A 52 -20.36 5.98 33.62
C ASP A 52 -21.65 5.27 33.20
N ARG A 53 -21.69 4.82 31.95
CA ARG A 53 -22.78 3.93 31.49
C ARG A 53 -22.34 2.49 31.75
N PRO A 54 -23.12 1.69 32.49
CA PRO A 54 -22.78 0.28 32.69
C PRO A 54 -22.71 -0.44 31.34
N ILE A 55 -21.63 -1.17 31.10
CA ILE A 55 -21.45 -1.98 29.90
C ILE A 55 -22.42 -3.17 29.98
N VAL A 56 -23.46 -3.17 29.14
CA VAL A 56 -24.33 -4.34 28.98
C VAL A 56 -23.54 -5.41 28.22
N GLY A 57 -23.01 -6.39 28.95
CA GLY A 57 -22.51 -7.62 28.36
C GLY A 57 -23.64 -8.30 27.57
N GLY A 58 -23.37 -8.65 26.31
CA GLY A 58 -24.36 -9.25 25.42
C GLY A 58 -24.98 -10.53 26.00
N ASN A 59 -26.28 -10.70 25.71
CA ASN A 59 -27.18 -11.82 26.00
C ASN A 59 -28.02 -11.77 27.29
N GLN A 60 -28.66 -10.64 27.59
CA GLN A 60 -29.93 -10.68 28.35
C GLN A 60 -30.99 -9.80 27.66
N THR A 61 -31.89 -10.44 26.94
CA THR A 61 -33.20 -9.89 26.61
C THR A 61 -34.01 -9.76 27.89
N ASN A 62 -34.63 -8.58 28.07
CA ASN A 62 -35.45 -8.15 29.21
C ASN A 62 -34.64 -7.68 30.42
N VAL A 63 -34.47 -6.36 30.55
CA VAL A 63 -35.07 -5.55 31.62
C VAL A 63 -35.02 -4.07 31.18
N GLN A 64 -36.19 -3.43 30.97
CA GLN A 64 -36.33 -1.96 30.94
C GLN A 64 -36.19 -1.40 32.36
N GLN A 65 -35.00 -1.50 32.94
CA GLN A 65 -34.66 -0.72 34.12
C GLN A 65 -34.16 0.61 33.57
N GLN A 66 -34.79 1.70 33.99
CA GLN A 66 -34.15 3.03 33.95
C GLN A 66 -32.87 2.92 34.78
N GLN A 67 -31.79 2.47 34.15
CA GLN A 67 -30.48 2.38 34.79
C GLN A 67 -30.07 3.80 35.11
N GLN A 68 -30.04 4.10 36.40
CA GLN A 68 -29.64 5.40 36.92
C GLN A 68 -28.19 5.64 36.48
N GLU A 69 -27.94 6.79 35.86
CA GLU A 69 -26.59 7.21 35.46
C GLU A 69 -25.67 7.18 36.69
N GLN A 70 -24.60 6.38 36.62
CA GLN A 70 -23.58 6.40 37.65
C GLN A 70 -22.64 7.57 37.39
N LEU A 71 -22.49 8.44 38.37
CA LEU A 71 -21.67 9.65 38.25
C LEU A 71 -20.38 9.48 39.05
N THR A 72 -19.25 9.47 38.39
CA THR A 72 -17.93 9.50 39.03
C THR A 72 -17.49 10.94 39.25
N LEU A 73 -17.21 11.29 40.51
CA LEU A 73 -16.70 12.60 40.89
C LEU A 73 -15.29 12.80 40.29
N ILE A 74 -15.13 13.85 39.48
CA ILE A 74 -13.82 14.25 38.95
C ILE A 74 -13.23 15.36 39.80
N ALA A 75 -13.97 16.44 39.96
CA ALA A 75 -13.50 17.65 40.61
C ALA A 75 -14.65 18.48 41.16
N PHE A 76 -14.41 19.19 42.25
CA PHE A 76 -15.36 20.12 42.84
C PHE A 76 -14.62 21.29 43.46
N ASP A 77 -15.08 22.52 43.17
CA ASP A 77 -14.61 23.75 43.82
C ASP A 77 -13.08 23.94 43.74
N GLY A 78 -12.52 23.68 42.55
CA GLY A 78 -11.08 23.82 42.29
C GLY A 78 -10.20 22.67 42.77
N ILE A 79 -10.78 21.61 43.35
CA ILE A 79 -10.05 20.43 43.83
C ILE A 79 -10.39 19.21 42.95
N VAL A 80 -9.36 18.50 42.49
CA VAL A 80 -9.50 17.23 41.76
C VAL A 80 -9.56 16.07 42.77
N TYR A 81 -10.58 15.23 42.64
CA TYR A 81 -10.80 14.02 43.45
C TYR A 81 -10.56 12.72 42.67
N SER A 82 -10.49 12.80 41.33
CA SER A 82 -10.15 11.67 40.47
C SER A 82 -8.75 11.11 40.82
N ASN A 83 -8.58 9.80 40.70
CA ASN A 83 -7.28 9.13 40.82
C ASN A 83 -6.42 9.23 39.54
N LYS A 84 -6.97 9.80 38.46
CA LYS A 84 -6.26 10.04 37.20
C LYS A 84 -5.33 11.24 37.36
N ASP A 85 -4.02 10.99 37.25
CA ASP A 85 -2.96 11.99 37.42
C ASP A 85 -2.88 13.01 36.28
N HIS A 86 -3.52 12.71 35.16
CA HIS A 86 -3.56 13.52 33.96
C HIS A 86 -4.76 14.48 33.88
N TYR A 87 -5.58 14.55 34.93
CA TYR A 87 -6.67 15.52 35.06
C TYR A 87 -6.20 16.76 35.83
N ARG A 88 -6.45 17.94 35.28
CA ARG A 88 -6.12 19.24 35.89
C ARG A 88 -7.28 20.22 35.75
N LEU A 89 -7.34 21.20 36.64
CA LEU A 89 -8.30 22.29 36.56
C LEU A 89 -7.58 23.60 36.24
N GLU A 90 -8.22 24.41 35.41
CA GLU A 90 -7.84 25.79 35.16
C GLU A 90 -9.10 26.64 35.15
N SER A 91 -9.06 27.81 35.79
CA SER A 91 -10.18 28.74 35.79
C SER A 91 -9.70 30.16 35.55
N ASP A 92 -10.47 30.95 34.81
CA ASP A 92 -10.17 32.36 34.58
C ASP A 92 -11.09 33.29 35.40
N TYR A 93 -10.73 34.57 35.45
CA TYR A 93 -11.52 35.61 36.13
C TYR A 93 -12.79 36.02 35.36
N VAL A 94 -13.02 35.44 34.17
CA VAL A 94 -14.13 35.76 33.25
C VAL A 94 -15.26 34.72 33.38
N GLY A 95 -15.04 33.63 34.11
CA GLY A 95 -16.05 32.61 34.42
C GLY A 95 -15.88 31.30 33.68
N SER A 96 -14.71 31.06 33.07
CA SER A 96 -14.34 29.77 32.49
C SER A 96 -13.79 28.84 33.55
N TYR A 97 -14.35 27.63 33.62
CA TYR A 97 -13.91 26.54 34.49
C TYR A 97 -13.62 25.33 33.62
N ASN A 98 -12.33 25.08 33.39
CA ASN A 98 -11.85 24.08 32.46
C ASN A 98 -11.39 22.82 33.19
N LEU A 99 -11.86 21.66 32.70
CA LEU A 99 -11.22 20.37 32.98
C LEU A 99 -10.24 20.07 31.85
N ILE A 100 -8.95 20.08 32.19
CA ILE A 100 -7.86 19.75 31.29
C ILE A 100 -7.53 18.26 31.46
N ILE A 101 -7.51 17.55 30.33
CA ILE A 101 -7.09 16.15 30.24
C ILE A 101 -5.82 16.14 29.39
N ASP A 102 -4.67 16.03 30.05
CA ASP A 102 -3.37 15.87 29.37
C ASP A 102 -3.18 14.40 28.98
N ARG A 103 -2.41 14.11 27.92
CA ARG A 103 -2.09 12.74 27.48
C ARG A 103 -3.34 11.84 27.41
N VAL A 104 -4.36 12.32 26.71
CA VAL A 104 -5.66 11.63 26.56
C VAL A 104 -5.47 10.16 26.17
N ASN A 105 -6.17 9.24 26.83
CA ASN A 105 -6.19 7.82 26.50
C ASN A 105 -7.62 7.33 26.23
N GLU A 106 -7.77 6.10 25.75
CA GLU A 106 -9.08 5.54 25.37
C GLU A 106 -10.08 5.50 26.54
N ASP A 107 -9.62 5.31 27.78
CA ASP A 107 -10.47 5.29 28.98
C ASP A 107 -11.01 6.69 29.35
N ASP A 108 -10.52 7.75 28.71
CA ASP A 108 -11.07 9.11 28.84
C ASP A 108 -12.28 9.33 27.93
N GLN A 109 -12.51 8.47 26.94
CA GLN A 109 -13.71 8.55 26.11
C GLN A 109 -14.96 8.44 26.97
N GLY A 110 -15.99 9.20 26.60
CA GLY A 110 -17.30 9.14 27.24
C GLY A 110 -17.93 10.49 27.46
N GLU A 111 -18.95 10.49 28.31
CA GLU A 111 -19.76 11.66 28.61
C GLU A 111 -19.33 12.29 29.94
N TYR A 112 -19.09 13.58 29.90
CA TYR A 112 -18.73 14.41 31.04
C TYR A 112 -19.87 15.38 31.32
N GLN A 113 -20.01 15.79 32.57
CA GLN A 113 -20.92 16.84 32.94
C GLN A 113 -20.25 17.88 33.82
N CYS A 114 -20.56 19.14 33.52
CA CYS A 114 -20.32 20.27 34.40
C CYS A 114 -21.65 20.69 35.01
N GLN A 115 -21.73 20.74 36.33
CA GLN A 115 -22.92 21.16 37.07
C GLN A 115 -22.60 22.34 37.97
N ILE A 116 -23.52 23.31 38.03
CA ILE A 116 -23.47 24.43 38.97
C ILE A 116 -24.56 24.32 40.04
N ASN A 117 -24.27 24.82 41.23
CA ASN A 117 -25.12 24.77 42.42
C ASN A 117 -26.25 25.83 42.43
N THR A 118 -26.91 26.06 41.30
CA THR A 118 -28.12 26.89 41.23
C THR A 118 -29.34 26.13 41.76
N GLU A 119 -30.44 26.84 42.01
CA GLU A 119 -31.74 26.26 42.33
C GLU A 119 -32.76 26.69 41.24
N PRO A 120 -33.21 25.77 40.36
CA PRO A 120 -32.78 24.38 40.21
C PRO A 120 -31.34 24.27 39.67
N ARG A 121 -30.69 23.13 39.88
CA ARG A 121 -29.33 22.86 39.39
C ARG A 121 -29.31 22.94 37.86
N LYS A 122 -28.28 23.59 37.32
CA LYS A 122 -28.03 23.61 35.87
C LYS A 122 -26.83 22.73 35.55
N THR A 123 -26.94 21.98 34.45
CA THR A 123 -25.94 21.01 34.01
C THR A 123 -25.68 21.16 32.51
N LYS A 124 -24.41 21.10 32.13
CA LYS A 124 -23.93 21.02 30.75
C LYS A 124 -23.32 19.64 30.53
N ARG A 125 -23.72 18.97 29.44
CA ARG A 125 -23.18 17.66 29.03
C ARG A 125 -22.15 17.85 27.92
N ILE A 126 -21.08 17.06 27.96
CA ILE A 126 -19.98 17.12 27.00
C ILE A 126 -19.57 15.71 26.62
N PHE A 127 -19.54 15.40 25.32
CA PHE A 127 -19.11 14.10 24.80
C PHE A 127 -17.68 14.20 24.30
N LEU A 128 -16.77 13.41 24.86
CA LEU A 128 -15.40 13.27 24.39
C LEU A 128 -15.25 11.96 23.61
N THR A 129 -14.91 12.07 22.33
CA THR A 129 -14.49 10.95 21.46
C THR A 129 -12.97 10.93 21.37
N VAL A 130 -12.37 9.76 21.57
CA VAL A 130 -10.92 9.59 21.49
C VAL A 130 -10.56 8.91 20.18
N GLN A 131 -9.68 9.55 19.41
CA GLN A 131 -9.20 9.05 18.13
C GLN A 131 -7.90 8.27 18.28
N VAL A 132 -7.81 7.12 17.63
CA VAL A 132 -6.64 6.24 17.66
C VAL A 132 -6.14 6.07 16.22
N PRO A 133 -4.87 6.42 15.91
CA PRO A 133 -4.27 6.17 14.60
C PRO A 133 -4.39 4.70 14.18
N PRO A 134 -4.47 4.42 12.88
CA PRO A 134 -4.60 3.07 12.38
C PRO A 134 -3.33 2.27 12.67
N ARG A 135 -3.48 0.98 12.93
CA ARG A 135 -2.37 0.03 13.12
C ARG A 135 -2.70 -1.27 12.40
N ILE A 136 -1.88 -1.66 11.44
CA ILE A 136 -2.01 -2.97 10.78
C ILE A 136 -1.60 -4.06 11.79
N VAL A 137 -2.56 -4.92 12.15
CA VAL A 137 -2.39 -5.99 13.13
C VAL A 137 -2.16 -7.34 12.48
N ASP A 138 -2.60 -7.51 11.24
CA ASP A 138 -2.52 -8.77 10.53
C ASP A 138 -2.30 -8.53 9.03
N PHE A 139 -1.44 -9.36 8.44
CA PHE A 139 -1.22 -9.40 7.00
C PHE A 139 -0.88 -10.83 6.62
N ARG A 140 -1.77 -11.47 5.85
CA ARG A 140 -1.66 -12.89 5.51
C ARG A 140 -1.74 -13.08 4.00
N PRO A 141 -0.62 -13.47 3.37
CA PRO A 141 -0.67 -14.07 2.05
C PRO A 141 -1.14 -15.54 2.19
N ASN A 142 -2.02 -15.96 1.28
CA ASN A 142 -2.46 -17.34 1.13
C ASN A 142 -2.30 -17.78 -0.33
N PRO A 143 -1.48 -18.80 -0.63
CA PRO A 143 -0.68 -19.61 0.30
C PRO A 143 0.38 -18.77 1.05
N PRO A 144 0.88 -19.22 2.22
CA PRO A 144 2.00 -18.56 2.90
C PRO A 144 3.22 -18.56 1.97
N LEU A 145 3.71 -17.38 1.59
CA LEU A 145 4.65 -17.28 0.47
C LEU A 145 6.11 -17.19 0.93
N HIS A 146 6.92 -18.14 0.47
CA HIS A 146 8.34 -17.92 0.16
C HIS A 146 8.52 -17.61 -1.34
N SER A 147 7.75 -18.30 -2.20
CA SER A 147 7.61 -18.05 -3.64
C SER A 147 6.27 -18.60 -4.15
N ILE A 148 5.78 -18.08 -5.29
CA ILE A 148 4.53 -18.51 -5.92
C ILE A 148 4.76 -18.81 -7.39
N ARG A 149 4.21 -19.92 -7.90
CA ARG A 149 4.33 -20.27 -9.32
C ARG A 149 3.37 -19.45 -10.18
N ALA A 150 3.84 -18.92 -11.31
CA ALA A 150 3.01 -18.26 -12.31
C ALA A 150 1.84 -19.17 -12.75
N GLY A 151 0.67 -18.57 -12.91
CA GLY A 151 -0.60 -19.26 -13.16
C GLY A 151 -1.35 -19.68 -11.89
N SER A 152 -0.73 -19.62 -10.71
CA SER A 152 -1.40 -19.92 -9.44
C SER A 152 -2.23 -18.74 -8.94
N SER A 153 -3.22 -19.03 -8.10
CA SER A 153 -3.98 -18.01 -7.39
C SER A 153 -3.26 -17.53 -6.12
N LEU A 154 -3.54 -16.30 -5.71
CA LEU A 154 -3.01 -15.67 -4.51
C LEU A 154 -4.12 -14.86 -3.83
N THR A 155 -4.29 -15.03 -2.53
CA THR A 155 -5.11 -14.14 -1.70
C THR A 155 -4.22 -13.36 -0.76
N LEU A 156 -4.37 -12.04 -0.74
CA LEU A 156 -3.75 -11.17 0.25
C LEU A 156 -4.83 -10.64 1.19
N SER A 157 -4.64 -10.82 2.49
CA SER A 157 -5.53 -10.24 3.50
C SER A 157 -4.75 -9.28 4.38
N CYS A 158 -5.34 -8.13 4.67
CA CYS A 158 -4.79 -7.12 5.57
C CYS A 158 -5.85 -6.68 6.57
N ARG A 159 -5.50 -6.59 7.85
CA ARG A 159 -6.40 -6.11 8.90
C ARG A 159 -5.71 -5.04 9.72
N ALA A 160 -6.44 -3.97 10.00
CA ALA A 160 -6.00 -2.89 10.87
C ALA A 160 -7.04 -2.60 11.96
N GLU A 161 -6.55 -2.05 13.05
CA GLU A 161 -7.32 -1.51 14.17
C GLU A 161 -7.10 0.00 14.24
N GLY A 162 -8.06 0.74 14.80
CA GLY A 162 -8.00 2.18 14.96
C GLY A 162 -9.40 2.74 15.23
N THR A 163 -9.45 3.99 15.68
CA THR A 163 -10.71 4.70 15.96
C THR A 163 -10.67 6.06 15.27
N PRO A 164 -11.49 6.31 14.24
CA PRO A 164 -12.51 5.42 13.66
C PRO A 164 -11.93 4.15 13.01
N THR A 165 -12.78 3.17 12.70
CA THR A 165 -12.37 1.92 12.02
C THR A 165 -11.63 2.25 10.72
N PRO A 166 -10.39 1.76 10.51
CA PRO A 166 -9.62 2.08 9.32
C PRO A 166 -10.18 1.45 8.04
N GLU A 167 -10.14 2.22 6.95
CA GLU A 167 -10.33 1.71 5.59
C GLU A 167 -9.01 1.11 5.08
N ILE A 168 -9.10 -0.04 4.42
CA ILE A 168 -7.95 -0.71 3.82
C ILE A 168 -7.90 -0.40 2.33
N ARG A 169 -6.74 0.03 1.84
CA ARG A 169 -6.47 0.23 0.42
C ARG A 169 -5.22 -0.50 0.00
N TRP A 170 -5.23 -1.01 -1.22
CA TRP A 170 -4.08 -1.69 -1.81
C TRP A 170 -3.40 -0.79 -2.83
N ARG A 171 -2.08 -0.83 -2.86
CA ARG A 171 -1.26 -0.15 -3.85
C ARG A 171 -0.23 -1.12 -4.41
N ILE A 172 -0.07 -1.13 -5.71
CA ILE A 172 1.08 -1.79 -6.35
C ILE A 172 2.20 -0.76 -6.43
N ARG A 173 3.39 -1.14 -5.96
CA ARG A 173 4.60 -0.33 -6.13
C ARG A 173 5.29 -0.72 -7.45
N ASP A 174 6.05 0.24 -7.99
CA ASP A 174 6.96 0.07 -9.14
C ASP A 174 6.31 0.05 -10.53
N VAL A 175 5.10 0.60 -10.72
CA VAL A 175 4.41 0.56 -12.01
C VAL A 175 3.57 1.82 -12.29
N ASP A 176 3.89 2.56 -13.37
CA ASP A 176 3.08 3.64 -13.98
C ASP A 176 1.91 3.07 -14.82
N ILE A 177 1.19 2.06 -14.31
CA ILE A 177 0.00 1.54 -14.99
C ILE A 177 -1.22 2.26 -14.46
N HIS A 178 -2.09 2.69 -15.37
CA HIS A 178 -3.48 3.04 -15.12
C HIS A 178 -4.20 1.86 -14.43
N GLN A 179 -4.09 1.75 -13.10
CA GLN A 179 -4.53 0.60 -12.32
C GLN A 179 -6.00 0.76 -11.89
N GLY A 180 -6.90 0.39 -12.80
CA GLY A 180 -8.28 0.02 -12.44
C GLY A 180 -8.44 -1.50 -12.31
N ASP A 181 -7.82 -2.28 -13.20
CA ASP A 181 -8.17 -3.70 -13.37
C ASP A 181 -7.43 -4.68 -12.46
N LEU A 182 -6.33 -4.25 -11.81
CA LEU A 182 -5.51 -5.12 -10.97
C LEU A 182 -5.83 -5.01 -9.48
N LEU A 183 -6.45 -3.92 -9.04
CA LEU A 183 -6.78 -3.70 -7.63
C LEU A 183 -8.12 -4.36 -7.27
N PRO A 184 -8.35 -4.71 -6.00
CA PRO A 184 -9.66 -5.22 -5.60
C PRO A 184 -10.73 -4.15 -5.81
N PRO A 185 -11.89 -4.49 -6.41
CA PRO A 185 -12.89 -3.52 -6.85
C PRO A 185 -13.56 -2.73 -5.71
N ASP A 186 -13.54 -3.25 -4.47
CA ASP A 186 -14.39 -2.75 -3.38
C ASP A 186 -13.63 -2.16 -2.18
N ASN A 187 -12.34 -1.80 -2.32
CA ASN A 187 -11.45 -1.50 -1.18
C ASN A 187 -11.50 -2.62 -0.11
N SER A 188 -11.72 -3.85 -0.57
CA SER A 188 -11.79 -5.01 0.29
C SER A 188 -10.46 -5.20 1.02
N ASN A 189 -10.56 -5.54 2.30
CA ASN A 189 -9.42 -5.95 3.12
C ASN A 189 -8.81 -7.29 2.62
N ILE A 190 -9.48 -7.96 1.67
CA ILE A 190 -9.04 -9.17 0.99
C ILE A 190 -8.91 -8.88 -0.52
N TRP A 191 -7.73 -9.12 -1.07
CA TRP A 191 -7.45 -9.06 -2.50
C TRP A 191 -7.18 -10.46 -3.06
N PHE A 192 -8.11 -10.96 -3.88
CA PHE A 192 -7.96 -12.25 -4.56
C PHE A 192 -7.46 -12.06 -5.99
N ILE A 193 -6.36 -12.72 -6.32
CA ILE A 193 -5.73 -12.74 -7.63
C ILE A 193 -5.88 -14.18 -8.15
N PRO A 194 -6.72 -14.42 -9.17
CA PRO A 194 -7.03 -15.79 -9.60
C PRO A 194 -5.87 -16.48 -10.33
N SER A 195 -5.02 -15.72 -11.03
CA SER A 195 -3.88 -16.24 -11.77
C SER A 195 -2.77 -15.19 -11.82
N ILE A 196 -1.62 -15.49 -11.21
CA ILE A 196 -0.48 -14.58 -11.16
C ILE A 196 0.39 -14.71 -12.42
N SER A 197 0.62 -13.61 -13.12
CA SER A 197 1.52 -13.57 -14.28
C SER A 197 3.00 -13.61 -13.85
N ASN A 198 3.89 -14.08 -14.73
CA ASN A 198 5.34 -13.93 -14.55
C ASN A 198 5.81 -12.46 -14.59
N THR A 199 5.00 -11.57 -15.17
CA THR A 199 5.19 -10.11 -15.18
C THR A 199 4.44 -9.40 -14.05
N PHE A 200 3.80 -10.15 -13.15
CA PHE A 200 3.03 -9.54 -12.07
C PHE A 200 3.92 -8.62 -11.21
N PRO A 201 3.41 -7.43 -10.81
CA PRO A 201 4.16 -6.50 -10.01
C PRO A 201 4.69 -7.15 -8.74
N ARG A 202 5.98 -7.00 -8.50
CA ARG A 202 6.65 -7.73 -7.43
C ARG A 202 6.38 -7.15 -6.06
N THR A 203 5.98 -5.89 -5.96
CA THR A 203 5.82 -5.21 -4.68
C THR A 203 4.40 -4.68 -4.54
N VAL A 204 3.72 -5.11 -3.49
CA VAL A 204 2.38 -4.66 -3.12
C VAL A 204 2.41 -4.03 -1.74
N GLU A 205 1.45 -3.16 -1.47
CA GLU A 205 1.37 -2.43 -0.22
C GLU A 205 -0.08 -2.37 0.23
N CYS A 206 -0.32 -2.81 1.46
CA CYS A 206 -1.55 -2.53 2.18
C CYS A 206 -1.39 -1.20 2.92
N ILE A 207 -2.41 -0.35 2.85
CA ILE A 207 -2.49 0.94 3.52
C ILE A 207 -3.77 0.94 4.36
N ALA A 208 -3.65 1.30 5.63
CA ALA A 208 -4.75 1.49 6.56
C ALA A 208 -4.84 2.97 6.95
N ASP A 209 -6.01 3.55 6.75
CA ASP A 209 -6.28 4.98 6.97
C ASP A 209 -7.64 5.17 7.61
N ASN A 210 -7.71 5.97 8.68
CA ASN A 210 -8.95 6.38 9.33
C ASN A 210 -9.06 7.91 9.49
N GLY A 211 -8.23 8.68 8.76
CA GLY A 211 -8.15 10.14 8.86
C GLY A 211 -7.34 10.65 10.07
N VAL A 212 -6.87 9.76 10.95
CA VAL A 212 -6.01 10.10 12.09
C VAL A 212 -4.57 9.74 11.76
N LEU A 213 -3.68 10.74 11.84
CA LEU A 213 -2.27 10.56 11.50
C LEU A 213 -1.48 9.89 12.63
N PRO A 214 -0.43 9.10 12.30
CA PRO A 214 -0.04 8.70 10.95
C PRO A 214 -0.88 7.54 10.41
N ALA A 215 -1.11 7.51 9.09
CA ALA A 215 -1.61 6.31 8.44
C ALA A 215 -0.62 5.14 8.61
N SER A 216 -1.10 3.90 8.55
CA SER A 216 -0.28 2.70 8.68
C SER A 216 -0.17 1.98 7.35
N ASN A 217 1.01 1.45 7.02
CA ASN A 217 1.21 0.70 5.79
C ASN A 217 2.07 -0.54 6.02
N ARG A 218 1.90 -1.54 5.15
CA ARG A 218 2.71 -2.74 5.12
C ARG A 218 3.02 -3.14 3.70
N ILE A 219 4.31 -3.23 3.40
CA ILE A 219 4.85 -3.57 2.09
C ILE A 219 5.16 -5.06 2.04
N PHE A 220 4.87 -5.69 0.91
CA PHE A 220 5.14 -7.10 0.68
C PHE A 220 5.67 -7.33 -0.73
N THR A 221 6.74 -8.12 -0.83
CA THR A 221 7.33 -8.50 -2.12
C THR A 221 6.98 -9.94 -2.47
N ILE A 222 6.32 -10.12 -3.61
CA ILE A 222 5.90 -11.41 -4.14
C ILE A 222 7.00 -11.94 -5.06
N ASN A 223 7.52 -13.12 -4.71
CA ASN A 223 8.50 -13.83 -5.52
C ASN A 223 7.79 -14.80 -6.49
N VAL A 224 7.55 -14.36 -7.73
CA VAL A 224 6.92 -15.20 -8.76
C VAL A 224 7.96 -16.07 -9.48
N GLU A 225 7.74 -17.38 -9.46
CA GLU A 225 8.53 -18.41 -10.13
C GLU A 225 7.82 -18.93 -11.39
N TYR A 226 8.56 -19.25 -12.44
CA TYR A 226 8.03 -19.64 -13.74
C TYR A 226 9.04 -20.47 -14.55
N PRO A 227 8.58 -21.32 -15.48
CA PRO A 227 9.46 -22.10 -16.36
C PRO A 227 10.29 -21.18 -17.28
N PRO A 228 11.37 -21.69 -17.89
CA PRO A 228 12.24 -20.87 -18.72
C PRO A 228 11.54 -20.41 -20.01
N VAL A 229 11.81 -19.18 -20.41
CA VAL A 229 11.45 -18.61 -21.72
C VAL A 229 12.75 -18.23 -22.41
N ILE A 230 12.97 -18.77 -23.61
CA ILE A 230 14.17 -18.48 -24.40
C ILE A 230 13.86 -17.32 -25.37
N ILE A 231 14.76 -16.36 -25.41
CA ILE A 231 14.79 -15.24 -26.36
C ILE A 231 16.08 -15.37 -27.16
N LEU A 232 15.94 -15.48 -28.47
CA LEU A 232 17.06 -15.50 -29.42
C LEU A 232 17.14 -14.13 -30.10
N ASN A 233 18.35 -13.57 -30.20
CA ASN A 233 18.56 -12.36 -31.00
C ASN A 233 18.48 -12.66 -32.50
N ASN A 234 18.94 -13.85 -32.89
CA ASN A 234 18.89 -14.33 -34.26
C ASN A 234 18.80 -15.87 -34.24
N ASP A 235 17.81 -16.40 -34.95
CA ASP A 235 17.61 -17.85 -35.14
C ASP A 235 18.33 -18.38 -36.39
N LEU A 236 18.89 -17.50 -37.22
CA LEU A 236 19.66 -17.84 -38.42
C LEU A 236 20.99 -17.07 -38.48
N ILE A 237 22.09 -17.77 -38.31
CA ILE A 237 23.44 -17.20 -38.44
C ILE A 237 24.06 -17.69 -39.75
N GLN A 238 24.44 -16.75 -40.60
CA GLN A 238 25.24 -17.03 -41.79
C GLN A 238 26.70 -16.73 -41.49
N THR A 239 27.61 -17.58 -41.97
CA THR A 239 29.05 -17.44 -41.71
C THR A 239 29.87 -17.71 -42.95
N GLU A 240 30.99 -17.00 -43.10
CA GLU A 240 32.01 -17.29 -44.10
C GLU A 240 32.81 -18.54 -43.72
N GLN A 241 33.47 -19.14 -44.72
CA GLN A 241 34.22 -20.37 -44.51
C GLN A 241 35.36 -20.09 -43.52
N TYR A 242 35.50 -20.95 -42.51
CA TYR A 242 36.51 -20.85 -41.45
C TYR A 242 36.36 -19.68 -40.46
N GLN A 243 35.24 -18.96 -40.48
CA GLN A 243 34.99 -17.92 -39.49
C GLN A 243 34.32 -18.52 -38.25
N ASN A 244 34.88 -18.26 -37.06
CA ASN A 244 34.28 -18.71 -35.81
C ASN A 244 32.91 -18.04 -35.59
N VAL A 245 31.92 -18.82 -35.19
CA VAL A 245 30.56 -18.34 -34.89
C VAL A 245 30.35 -18.34 -33.38
N THR A 246 29.70 -17.30 -32.86
CA THR A 246 29.19 -17.30 -31.49
C THR A 246 27.68 -17.20 -31.51
N ILE A 247 27.01 -18.18 -30.89
CA ILE A 247 25.56 -18.19 -30.73
C ILE A 247 25.23 -17.66 -29.34
N GLU A 248 24.32 -16.70 -29.24
CA GLU A 248 23.79 -16.21 -27.96
C GLU A 248 22.37 -16.71 -27.73
N CYS A 249 22.11 -17.21 -26.53
CA CYS A 249 20.79 -17.64 -26.07
C CYS A 249 20.47 -16.96 -24.74
N HIS A 250 19.35 -16.24 -24.67
CA HIS A 250 18.91 -15.56 -23.45
C HIS A 250 17.74 -16.31 -22.82
N ALA A 251 17.94 -16.86 -21.63
CA ALA A 251 16.89 -17.56 -20.89
C ALA A 251 16.37 -16.69 -19.74
N LEU A 252 15.09 -16.30 -19.81
CA LEU A 252 14.34 -15.70 -18.72
C LEU A 252 13.69 -16.79 -17.87
N SER A 253 13.99 -16.86 -16.58
CA SER A 253 13.48 -17.91 -15.70
C SER A 253 13.55 -17.52 -14.24
N ARG A 254 12.68 -18.12 -13.42
CA ARG A 254 12.82 -18.06 -11.96
C ARG A 254 12.32 -19.35 -11.32
N PRO A 255 13.15 -20.10 -10.56
CA PRO A 255 14.59 -19.90 -10.36
C PRO A 255 15.37 -19.97 -11.68
N PHE A 256 16.63 -19.51 -11.66
CA PHE A 256 17.48 -19.52 -12.86
C PHE A 256 17.56 -20.91 -13.50
N ALA A 257 17.41 -20.95 -14.81
CA ALA A 257 17.54 -22.14 -15.61
C ALA A 257 19.00 -22.54 -15.82
N ARG A 258 19.26 -23.84 -15.85
CA ARG A 258 20.48 -24.41 -16.40
C ARG A 258 20.36 -24.42 -17.93
N ILE A 259 21.39 -23.91 -18.61
CA ILE A 259 21.43 -23.88 -20.08
C ILE A 259 22.33 -25.01 -20.60
N ILE A 260 21.85 -25.73 -21.59
CA ILE A 260 22.49 -26.86 -22.25
C ILE A 260 22.49 -26.58 -23.74
N TRP A 261 23.62 -26.81 -24.39
CA TRP A 261 23.70 -26.78 -25.84
C TRP A 261 23.79 -28.21 -26.38
N GLU A 262 23.01 -28.49 -27.41
CA GLU A 262 22.96 -29.79 -28.06
C GLU A 262 23.07 -29.64 -29.58
N LYS A 263 23.81 -30.56 -30.21
CA LYS A 263 23.87 -30.69 -31.67
C LYS A 263 23.82 -32.16 -32.04
N ASN A 264 22.95 -32.53 -32.99
CA ASN A 264 22.81 -33.90 -33.49
C ASN A 264 22.62 -34.94 -32.35
N GLY A 265 21.81 -34.61 -31.34
CA GLY A 265 21.57 -35.48 -30.19
C GLY A 265 22.71 -35.56 -29.16
N LYS A 266 23.79 -34.79 -29.33
CA LYS A 266 24.95 -34.79 -28.44
C LYS A 266 25.09 -33.45 -27.71
N ILE A 267 25.28 -33.53 -26.40
CA ILE A 267 25.56 -32.36 -25.55
C ILE A 267 26.94 -31.80 -25.90
N ILE A 268 27.02 -30.50 -26.09
CA ILE A 268 28.26 -29.78 -26.38
C ILE A 268 29.07 -29.57 -25.10
N GLU A 269 30.39 -29.70 -25.21
CA GLU A 269 31.33 -29.54 -24.10
C GLU A 269 31.26 -28.15 -23.45
N LYS A 270 31.40 -28.13 -22.12
CA LYS A 270 31.30 -26.90 -21.30
C LYS A 270 32.38 -25.85 -21.60
N ASN A 271 33.55 -26.26 -22.10
CA ASN A 271 34.66 -25.38 -22.46
C ASN A 271 34.32 -24.41 -23.61
N LYS A 272 33.34 -24.74 -24.46
CA LYS A 272 32.85 -23.90 -25.55
C LYS A 272 31.73 -22.95 -25.13
N ILE A 273 31.28 -23.05 -23.89
CA ILE A 273 30.06 -22.41 -23.39
C ILE A 273 30.42 -21.42 -22.27
N SER A 274 29.98 -20.18 -22.42
CA SER A 274 30.08 -19.14 -21.39
C SER A 274 28.70 -18.70 -20.95
N ASN A 275 28.36 -18.94 -19.68
CA ASN A 275 27.08 -18.53 -19.08
C ASN A 275 27.28 -17.29 -18.21
N THR A 276 26.44 -16.28 -18.38
CA THR A 276 26.48 -15.03 -17.62
C THR A 276 25.09 -14.69 -17.11
N ARG A 277 24.95 -14.45 -15.79
CA ARG A 277 23.71 -13.91 -15.21
C ARG A 277 23.69 -12.40 -15.44
N VAL A 278 22.71 -11.91 -16.19
CA VAL A 278 22.61 -10.48 -16.54
C VAL A 278 21.85 -9.70 -15.48
N ASN A 279 20.77 -10.28 -14.95
CA ASN A 279 19.95 -9.69 -13.89
C ASN A 279 19.31 -10.80 -13.05
N GLN A 280 18.30 -10.47 -12.22
CA GLN A 280 17.65 -11.41 -11.31
C GLN A 280 16.85 -12.55 -11.98
N THR A 281 16.59 -12.48 -13.29
CA THR A 281 15.78 -13.48 -14.02
C THR A 281 16.41 -13.95 -15.33
N MET A 282 17.41 -13.23 -15.87
CA MET A 282 18.01 -13.51 -17.16
C MET A 282 19.39 -14.13 -17.05
N THR A 283 19.60 -15.24 -17.75
CA THR A 283 20.91 -15.84 -18.01
C THR A 283 21.17 -15.83 -19.52
N THR A 284 22.31 -15.27 -19.92
CA THR A 284 22.81 -15.35 -21.30
C THR A 284 23.82 -16.48 -21.39
N SER A 285 23.62 -17.40 -22.33
CA SER A 285 24.60 -18.42 -22.70
C SER A 285 25.19 -18.10 -24.06
N ARG A 286 26.52 -18.14 -24.15
CA ARG A 286 27.27 -17.98 -25.40
C ARG A 286 27.95 -19.29 -25.74
N LEU A 287 27.67 -19.82 -26.94
CA LEU A 287 28.34 -20.98 -27.50
C LEU A 287 29.28 -20.50 -28.62
N THR A 288 30.59 -20.71 -28.46
CA THR A 288 31.58 -20.41 -29.49
C THR A 288 31.95 -21.67 -30.27
N ILE A 289 31.78 -21.61 -31.59
CA ILE A 289 32.02 -22.69 -32.53
C ILE A 289 33.20 -22.29 -33.42
N GLN A 290 34.18 -23.17 -33.51
CA GLN A 290 35.25 -23.05 -34.50
C GLN A 290 34.82 -23.79 -35.77
N MET A 291 34.70 -23.06 -36.89
CA MET A 291 34.23 -23.62 -38.17
C MET A 291 35.38 -24.33 -38.89
N ASN A 292 35.56 -25.62 -38.63
CA ASN A 292 36.65 -26.40 -39.24
C ASN A 292 36.17 -27.19 -40.45
N ASN A 293 34.92 -27.66 -40.44
CA ASN A 293 34.34 -28.46 -41.51
C ASN A 293 32.84 -28.19 -41.69
N ASN A 294 32.25 -28.79 -42.72
CA ASN A 294 30.81 -28.65 -42.99
C ASN A 294 29.92 -29.31 -41.93
N ASP A 295 30.44 -30.24 -41.12
CA ASP A 295 29.71 -30.85 -40.02
C ASP A 295 29.53 -29.88 -38.84
N ASP A 296 30.26 -28.75 -38.81
CA ASP A 296 30.06 -27.65 -37.86
C ASP A 296 28.86 -26.75 -38.22
N LEU A 297 28.33 -26.87 -39.44
CA LEU A 297 27.06 -26.25 -39.84
C LEU A 297 25.86 -27.04 -39.31
N GLY A 298 24.66 -26.47 -39.40
CA GLY A 298 23.41 -27.14 -39.05
C GLY A 298 22.68 -26.53 -37.85
N GLN A 299 21.86 -27.36 -37.19
CA GLN A 299 20.97 -26.94 -36.11
C GLN A 299 21.64 -27.09 -34.75
N TYR A 300 21.64 -25.99 -33.99
CA TYR A 300 22.10 -25.94 -32.62
C TYR A 300 20.92 -25.68 -31.71
N HIS A 301 20.76 -26.54 -30.70
CA HIS A 301 19.64 -26.49 -29.77
C HIS A 301 20.11 -25.84 -28.48
N CYS A 302 19.53 -24.68 -28.15
CA CYS A 302 19.65 -24.10 -26.81
C CYS A 302 18.50 -24.61 -25.95
N ILE A 303 18.83 -25.30 -24.88
CA ILE A 303 17.86 -25.90 -23.97
C ILE A 303 18.03 -25.25 -22.59
N ALA A 304 16.96 -24.67 -22.06
CA ALA A 304 16.92 -24.07 -20.74
C ALA A 304 15.98 -24.87 -19.84
N GLU A 305 16.45 -25.26 -18.65
CA GLU A 305 15.68 -26.08 -17.71
C GLU A 305 15.76 -25.55 -16.28
N ASN A 306 14.61 -25.42 -15.63
CA ASN A 306 14.52 -25.21 -14.18
C ASN A 306 13.49 -26.17 -13.57
N ILE A 307 13.25 -26.05 -12.26
CA ILE A 307 12.31 -26.91 -11.52
C ILE A 307 10.85 -26.83 -12.02
N HIS A 308 10.49 -25.80 -12.79
CA HIS A 308 9.13 -25.56 -13.28
C HIS A 308 8.93 -26.00 -14.72
N GLY A 309 10.00 -26.30 -15.46
CA GLY A 309 9.92 -26.82 -16.82
C GLY A 309 11.20 -26.68 -17.64
N ARG A 310 11.08 -27.09 -18.89
CA ARG A 310 12.14 -27.09 -19.91
C ARG A 310 11.63 -26.36 -21.15
N MET A 311 12.48 -25.53 -21.73
CA MET A 311 12.23 -24.85 -23.00
C MET A 311 13.41 -25.09 -23.93
N GLU A 312 13.15 -25.16 -25.23
CA GLU A 312 14.14 -25.41 -26.26
C GLU A 312 13.94 -24.46 -27.43
N SER A 313 15.03 -23.95 -28.00
CA SER A 313 14.99 -23.15 -29.21
C SER A 313 16.16 -23.53 -30.11
N ILE A 314 15.94 -23.42 -31.42
CA ILE A 314 16.87 -23.87 -32.45
C ILE A 314 17.50 -22.64 -33.10
N VAL A 315 18.82 -22.67 -33.26
CA VAL A 315 19.56 -21.72 -34.08
C VAL A 315 20.17 -22.46 -35.26
N HIS A 316 19.89 -21.97 -36.46
CA HIS A 316 20.42 -22.50 -37.70
C HIS A 316 21.72 -21.78 -38.05
N VAL A 317 22.80 -22.54 -38.25
CA VAL A 317 24.07 -22.00 -38.71
C VAL A 317 24.35 -22.51 -40.12
N LEU A 318 24.39 -21.58 -41.08
CA LEU A 318 24.54 -21.87 -42.50
C LEU A 318 25.79 -21.20 -43.08
N GLN A 319 26.37 -21.82 -44.10
CA GLN A 319 27.40 -21.20 -44.92
C GLN A 319 26.78 -20.06 -45.74
N GLU A 320 27.38 -18.88 -45.71
CA GLU A 320 26.96 -17.76 -46.55
C GLU A 320 27.16 -18.11 -48.04
N SER A 321 26.11 -17.95 -48.85
CA SER A 321 26.17 -18.27 -50.27
C SER A 321 26.76 -17.10 -51.07
N MET A 322 27.76 -17.38 -51.91
CA MET A 322 28.35 -16.37 -52.82
C MET A 322 27.38 -15.84 -53.91
N GLN A 323 26.10 -16.22 -53.90
CA GLN A 323 25.14 -15.84 -54.93
C GLN A 323 24.63 -14.39 -54.78
N GLY A 324 24.75 -13.75 -53.61
CA GLY A 324 24.41 -12.33 -53.41
C GLY A 324 25.43 -11.34 -53.96
N ILE A 325 26.73 -11.68 -53.91
CA ILE A 325 27.83 -10.76 -54.27
C ILE A 325 27.96 -10.58 -55.80
N LYS A 326 27.50 -11.56 -56.60
CA LYS A 326 27.50 -11.44 -58.07
C LYS A 326 26.46 -10.43 -58.59
N ASN A 327 25.41 -10.13 -57.82
CA ASN A 327 24.38 -9.18 -58.26
C ASN A 327 24.78 -7.71 -58.04
N GLU A 328 25.65 -7.40 -57.08
CA GLU A 328 26.15 -6.01 -56.90
C GLU A 328 27.16 -5.59 -57.97
N LYS A 329 27.98 -6.51 -58.49
CA LYS A 329 28.92 -6.22 -59.58
C LYS A 329 28.19 -5.93 -60.91
N ASN A 330 27.03 -6.55 -61.13
CA ASN A 330 26.18 -6.24 -62.29
C ASN A 330 25.34 -4.96 -62.11
N TYR A 331 25.01 -4.59 -60.86
CA TYR A 331 24.32 -3.32 -60.59
C TYR A 331 25.24 -2.09 -60.77
N ARG A 332 26.54 -2.22 -60.47
CA ARG A 332 27.53 -1.13 -60.71
C ARG A 332 27.89 -0.93 -62.18
N HIS A 333 27.79 -1.96 -63.03
CA HIS A 333 27.99 -1.80 -64.48
C HIS A 333 26.77 -1.20 -65.21
N SER A 334 25.56 -1.39 -64.69
CA SER A 334 24.34 -0.77 -65.25
C SER A 334 24.24 0.74 -64.97
N LYS A 335 24.78 1.22 -63.83
CA LYS A 335 24.72 2.65 -63.46
C LYS A 335 25.66 3.57 -64.23
N HIS A 336 26.67 3.06 -64.95
CA HIS A 336 27.56 3.90 -65.76
C HIS A 336 27.04 4.22 -67.17
N ASN A 337 25.93 3.59 -67.61
CA ASN A 337 25.34 3.84 -68.94
C ASN A 337 24.01 4.62 -68.92
N LEU A 338 23.53 5.06 -67.76
CA LEU A 338 22.26 5.81 -67.63
C LEU A 338 22.45 7.29 -67.23
N SER A 339 23.68 7.81 -67.19
CA SER A 339 23.96 9.22 -66.89
C SER A 339 24.26 10.07 -68.14
N ARG A 340 23.62 9.77 -69.26
CA ARG A 340 23.54 10.64 -70.45
C ARG A 340 22.18 10.44 -71.09
N ILE A 341 21.18 11.21 -70.67
CA ILE A 341 20.04 11.77 -71.43
C ILE A 341 19.07 12.30 -70.37
N SER A 342 19.19 13.58 -70.02
CA SER A 342 18.08 14.44 -69.58
C SER A 342 18.57 15.87 -69.38
N THR A 343 18.73 16.61 -70.48
CA THR A 343 18.69 18.07 -70.47
C THR A 343 17.89 18.51 -71.67
N ASN A 344 16.62 18.87 -71.47
CA ASN A 344 16.10 20.20 -71.81
C ASN A 344 14.56 20.21 -71.95
N ARG A 345 14.02 21.34 -71.50
CA ARG A 345 12.74 22.00 -71.82
C ARG A 345 11.51 21.58 -71.02
N LEU A 346 10.63 22.49 -70.61
CA LEU A 346 10.64 23.95 -70.40
C LEU A 346 9.26 24.25 -69.78
N PHE A 347 9.23 25.29 -68.95
CA PHE A 347 8.10 26.12 -68.52
C PHE A 347 6.86 26.13 -69.44
N THR A 348 5.66 25.97 -68.85
CA THR A 348 4.70 27.06 -68.55
C THR A 348 3.64 26.55 -67.57
#